data_AF-A0A2D5GH65-F1
#
_entry.id   AF-A0A2D5GH65-F1
#
_cell.length_a   1.000
_cell.length_b   1.000
_cell.length_c   1.000
_cell.angle_alpha   90.00
_cell.angle_beta   90.00
_cell.angle_gamma   90.00
#
_symmetry.space_group_name_H-M   'P 1'
#
loop_
_entity.id
_entity.type
_entity.pdbx_description
1 polymer ?
#
loop_
_entity_poly.entity_id
_entity_poly.type
_entity_poly.pdbx_seq_one_letter_code
_entity_poly.pdbx_strand_id
1 'polypeptide(L)'
;MEKIMMKLKLNAMFLLLGGLLFQAHAYGAAEKKQESLVQMITVNSFSQLQQAVLELKEESKQKNLSNTLIVMDDDDTLTMMECEDRSKPISCQFLGGPAWFSWQENLLKQYQSNHPVPQDLNLLQQLEAKNGKLTKQEKELKHELEKLAKESANTVKPPLVANNMGDLLDIAALLLAINNMPYTEEKEVPSVLKTLTKDQAKLLVLTARGTSNLSATESQFAALTATKADQKKGITAVSFQELIHNNALNGQKSGIASIAGPFAPCTQSTNARSVSYQEGVMYVAGQNKGEMLKCLLSKTDSGQIQNIFFIDDTLQNVVDVFSAFEGQDQYKVTAMHYTYLKKHKDAFMNEKALQDKANQRWEDVKASLASHLKNPTAISKVQ
;
A
#
# COMPACT_ATOMS: atom_id res chain seq x y z
N MET A 1 3.26 15.47 -46.21
CA MET A 1 3.41 14.54 -47.35
C MET A 1 3.29 13.13 -46.82
N GLU A 2 2.07 12.68 -46.55
CA GLU A 2 1.19 12.05 -47.55
C GLU A 2 1.81 10.76 -48.09
N LYS A 3 1.43 9.62 -47.48
CA LYS A 3 1.15 8.32 -48.15
C LYS A 3 1.16 7.15 -47.17
N ILE A 4 0.27 7.13 -46.17
CA ILE A 4 -0.24 5.86 -45.59
C ILE A 4 -1.70 6.08 -45.17
N MET A 5 -2.58 6.28 -46.15
CA MET A 5 -4.03 6.15 -45.98
C MET A 5 -4.63 5.76 -47.33
N MET A 6 -4.70 4.46 -47.62
CA MET A 6 -5.62 3.95 -48.64
C MET A 6 -5.75 2.43 -48.52
N LYS A 7 -6.98 1.99 -48.24
CA LYS A 7 -7.69 0.80 -48.78
C LYS A 7 -8.38 -0.02 -47.69
N LEU A 8 -9.62 0.35 -47.38
CA LEU A 8 -10.69 -0.60 -47.10
C LEU A 8 -12.05 0.06 -47.39
N LYS A 9 -12.52 -0.14 -48.61
CA LYS A 9 -13.92 0.00 -49.04
C LYS A 9 -14.26 -1.20 -49.92
N LEU A 10 -15.50 -1.69 -49.79
CA LEU A 10 -16.21 -2.86 -50.36
C LEU A 10 -16.45 -3.92 -49.26
N ASN A 11 -17.67 -4.36 -48.91
CA ASN A 11 -18.93 -4.44 -49.66
C ASN A 11 -20.13 -4.12 -48.76
N ALA A 12 -21.04 -3.29 -49.28
CA ALA A 12 -22.47 -3.39 -48.98
C ALA A 12 -23.14 -4.01 -50.21
N MET A 13 -24.29 -4.65 -50.01
CA MET A 13 -25.23 -5.16 -51.03
C MET A 13 -25.04 -6.65 -51.40
N PHE A 14 -25.69 -7.55 -50.64
CA PHE A 14 -26.61 -8.56 -51.16
C PHE A 14 -27.35 -9.28 -50.01
N LEU A 15 -28.60 -9.69 -50.29
CA LEU A 15 -29.52 -10.52 -49.50
C LEU A 15 -30.45 -9.82 -48.50
N LEU A 16 -31.44 -9.16 -49.09
CA LEU A 16 -32.82 -9.11 -48.61
C LEU A 16 -33.62 -10.29 -49.22
N LEU A 17 -34.56 -10.80 -48.42
CA LEU A 17 -35.76 -11.61 -48.73
C LEU A 17 -35.74 -13.14 -48.52
N GLY A 18 -36.65 -13.55 -47.62
CA GLY A 18 -37.10 -14.90 -47.30
C GLY A 18 -36.90 -15.17 -45.81
N GLY A 19 -37.84 -15.06 -44.89
CA GLY A 19 -39.29 -15.24 -44.92
C GLY A 19 -39.69 -15.83 -43.54
N LEU A 20 -40.99 -15.76 -43.25
CA LEU A 20 -41.70 -16.30 -42.08
C LEU A 20 -41.72 -15.52 -40.76
N LEU A 21 -42.94 -15.05 -40.50
CA LEU A 21 -43.51 -14.70 -39.22
C LEU A 21 -43.29 -15.77 -38.15
N PHE A 22 -42.64 -15.39 -37.06
CA PHE A 22 -42.94 -15.90 -35.73
C PHE A 22 -43.30 -14.71 -34.83
N GLN A 23 -44.59 -14.45 -34.68
CA GLN A 23 -45.09 -13.67 -33.55
C GLN A 23 -45.03 -14.56 -32.30
N ALA A 24 -43.84 -14.67 -31.71
CA ALA A 24 -43.69 -15.21 -30.37
C ALA A 24 -44.07 -14.13 -29.36
N HIS A 25 -45.02 -14.45 -28.49
CA HIS A 25 -45.41 -13.64 -27.34
C HIS A 25 -44.22 -13.57 -26.38
N ALA A 26 -43.40 -12.52 -26.49
CA ALA A 26 -42.40 -12.20 -25.48
C ALA A 26 -43.13 -11.68 -24.24
N TYR A 27 -43.55 -12.61 -23.38
CA TYR A 27 -43.93 -12.28 -22.00
C TYR A 27 -42.76 -11.51 -21.39
N GLY A 28 -43.02 -10.24 -21.07
CA GLY A 28 -42.06 -9.35 -20.42
C GLY A 28 -41.71 -9.87 -19.03
N ALA A 29 -40.72 -10.77 -18.97
CA ALA A 29 -39.97 -10.99 -17.75
C ALA A 29 -39.09 -9.74 -17.57
N ALA A 30 -39.52 -8.84 -16.68
CA ALA A 30 -38.68 -7.76 -16.22
C ALA A 30 -37.40 -8.40 -15.65
N GLU A 31 -36.28 -8.28 -16.39
CA GLU A 31 -34.96 -8.60 -15.85
C GLU A 31 -34.79 -7.77 -14.59
N LYS A 32 -34.89 -8.42 -13.43
CA LYS A 32 -34.44 -7.82 -12.18
C LYS A 32 -32.95 -7.60 -12.37
N LYS A 33 -32.57 -6.35 -12.61
CA LYS A 33 -31.17 -5.92 -12.65
C LYS A 33 -30.52 -6.37 -11.36
N GLN A 34 -29.70 -7.42 -11.44
CA GLN A 34 -28.97 -7.96 -10.30
C GLN A 34 -28.09 -6.83 -9.77
N GLU A 35 -28.35 -6.40 -8.54
CA GLU A 35 -27.53 -5.38 -7.89
C GLU A 35 -26.11 -5.95 -7.72
N SER A 36 -25.11 -5.17 -8.15
CA SER A 36 -23.71 -5.54 -7.98
C SER A 36 -23.41 -5.70 -6.48
N LEU A 37 -22.81 -6.83 -6.12
CA LEU A 37 -22.34 -7.07 -4.76
C LEU A 37 -21.08 -6.29 -4.42
N VAL A 38 -20.42 -5.68 -5.42
CA VAL A 38 -19.22 -4.88 -5.23
C VAL A 38 -19.53 -3.43 -5.59
N GLN A 39 -19.16 -2.51 -4.68
CA GLN A 39 -19.28 -1.08 -4.88
C GLN A 39 -18.00 -0.35 -4.47
N MET A 40 -17.77 0.80 -5.10
CA MET A 40 -16.67 1.71 -4.77
C MET A 40 -17.22 3.06 -4.35
N ILE A 41 -16.76 3.57 -3.22
CA ILE A 41 -17.17 4.88 -2.69
C ILE A 41 -15.94 5.69 -2.27
N THR A 42 -16.09 7.01 -2.20
CA THR A 42 -15.07 7.91 -1.64
C THR A 42 -15.54 8.39 -0.28
N VAL A 43 -14.64 8.37 0.69
CA VAL A 43 -14.86 8.87 2.04
C VAL A 43 -13.75 9.82 2.45
N ASN A 44 -14.05 10.74 3.35
CA ASN A 44 -13.12 11.74 3.87
C ASN A 44 -12.98 11.70 5.39
N SER A 45 -13.63 10.75 6.07
CA SER A 45 -13.43 10.48 7.49
C SER A 45 -13.61 8.99 7.80
N PHE A 46 -12.95 8.54 8.87
CA PHE A 46 -13.06 7.16 9.34
C PHE A 46 -14.45 6.88 9.93
N SER A 47 -15.20 7.91 10.34
CA SER A 47 -16.59 7.78 10.78
C SER A 47 -17.54 7.36 9.65
N GLN A 48 -17.24 7.69 8.39
CA GLN A 48 -18.05 7.25 7.24
C GLN A 48 -17.92 5.74 6.98
N LEU A 49 -16.78 5.12 7.35
CA LEU A 49 -16.66 3.67 7.38
C LEU A 49 -17.64 3.07 8.40
N GLN A 50 -17.71 3.63 9.61
CA GLN A 50 -18.66 3.17 10.62
C GLN A 50 -20.10 3.27 10.11
N GLN A 51 -20.46 4.41 9.51
CA GLN A 51 -21.79 4.63 8.96
C GLN A 51 -22.14 3.57 7.91
N ALA A 52 -21.27 3.35 6.92
CA ALA A 52 -21.51 2.38 5.85
C ALA A 52 -21.68 0.94 6.38
N VAL A 53 -20.91 0.57 7.41
CA VAL A 53 -21.02 -0.75 8.07
C VAL A 53 -22.36 -0.89 8.81
N LEU A 54 -22.78 0.15 9.54
CA LEU A 54 -24.03 0.12 10.30
C LEU A 54 -25.27 0.18 9.40
N GLU A 55 -25.24 0.96 8.32
CA GLU A 55 -26.30 0.98 7.29
C GLU A 55 -26.49 -0.43 6.70
N LEU A 56 -25.39 -1.12 6.35
CA LEU A 56 -25.47 -2.50 5.85
C LEU A 56 -26.08 -3.45 6.88
N LYS A 57 -25.71 -3.31 8.16
CA LYS A 57 -26.26 -4.12 9.25
C LYS A 57 -27.78 -3.94 9.36
N GLU A 58 -28.26 -2.70 9.27
CA GLU A 58 -29.68 -2.36 9.33
C GLU A 58 -30.45 -2.90 8.12
N GLU A 59 -29.95 -2.67 6.90
CA GLU A 59 -30.56 -3.14 5.65
C GLU A 59 -30.69 -4.67 5.61
N SER A 60 -29.63 -5.36 6.02
CA SER A 60 -29.58 -6.84 6.06
C SER A 60 -30.26 -7.45 7.29
N LYS A 61 -30.76 -6.61 8.21
CA LYS A 61 -31.36 -7.02 9.50
C LYS A 61 -30.44 -7.95 10.30
N GLN A 62 -29.14 -7.72 10.21
CA GLN A 62 -28.14 -8.50 10.92
C GLN A 62 -28.19 -8.20 12.42
N LYS A 63 -28.15 -9.25 13.25
CA LYS A 63 -28.12 -9.10 14.71
C LYS A 63 -26.81 -8.47 15.20
N ASN A 64 -25.69 -8.84 14.58
CA ASN A 64 -24.33 -8.37 14.85
C ASN A 64 -23.49 -8.42 13.57
N LEU A 65 -22.22 -8.04 13.64
CA LEU A 65 -21.27 -7.95 12.51
C LEU A 65 -20.35 -9.18 12.41
N SER A 66 -20.73 -10.34 12.94
CA SER A 66 -19.86 -11.54 12.96
C SER A 66 -19.47 -12.09 11.58
N ASN A 67 -20.22 -11.75 10.53
CA ASN A 67 -19.93 -12.06 9.12
C ASN A 67 -19.29 -10.89 8.35
N THR A 68 -18.82 -9.86 9.06
CA THR A 68 -18.23 -8.66 8.48
C THR A 68 -16.74 -8.57 8.78
N LEU A 69 -15.94 -8.34 7.74
CA LEU A 69 -14.51 -8.08 7.81
C LEU A 69 -14.22 -6.63 7.42
N ILE A 70 -13.52 -5.92 8.30
CA ILE A 70 -12.99 -4.57 8.06
C ILE A 70 -11.51 -4.71 7.71
N VAL A 71 -11.16 -4.38 6.46
CA VAL A 71 -9.80 -4.44 5.92
C VAL A 71 -9.30 -3.02 5.75
N MET A 72 -8.16 -2.69 6.35
CA MET A 72 -7.66 -1.33 6.43
C MET A 72 -6.21 -1.28 5.97
N ASP A 73 -5.84 -0.28 5.17
CA ASP A 73 -4.44 0.08 5.03
C ASP A 73 -3.89 0.67 6.33
N ASP A 74 -2.57 0.62 6.51
CA ASP A 74 -1.89 1.26 7.63
C ASP A 74 -1.54 2.71 7.32
N ASP A 75 -0.59 2.91 6.41
CA ASP A 75 0.04 4.20 6.13
C ASP A 75 -0.97 5.21 5.57
N ASP A 76 -1.07 6.39 6.17
CA ASP A 76 -2.01 7.48 5.85
C ASP A 76 -3.51 7.13 5.96
N THR A 77 -3.85 5.90 6.36
CA THR A 77 -5.21 5.42 6.61
C THR A 77 -5.46 5.24 8.11
N LEU A 78 -4.73 4.33 8.78
CA LEU A 78 -4.81 4.12 10.22
C LEU A 78 -3.84 5.01 10.99
N THR A 79 -2.61 5.10 10.50
CA THR A 79 -1.53 5.86 11.12
C THR A 79 -0.92 6.83 10.14
N MET A 80 -0.35 7.92 10.64
CA MET A 80 0.28 8.94 9.80
C MET A 80 1.56 9.44 10.44
N MET A 81 2.41 10.10 9.65
CA MET A 81 3.54 10.84 10.19
C MET A 81 3.05 11.97 11.12
N GLU A 82 3.82 12.26 12.16
CA GLU A 82 3.46 13.26 13.16
C GLU A 82 3.12 14.64 12.55
N CYS A 83 2.02 15.22 13.00
CA CYS A 83 1.60 16.58 12.67
C CYS A 83 1.21 17.31 13.95
N GLU A 84 1.87 18.43 14.24
CA GLU A 84 1.53 19.27 15.39
C GLU A 84 0.12 19.86 15.27
N ASP A 85 -0.22 20.36 14.07
CA ASP A 85 -1.57 20.80 13.71
C ASP A 85 -2.01 20.06 12.44
N ARG A 86 -2.91 19.09 12.61
CA ARG A 86 -3.43 18.24 11.52
C ARG A 86 -4.34 18.98 10.54
N SER A 87 -4.71 20.24 10.83
CA SER A 87 -5.45 21.07 9.88
C SER A 87 -4.54 21.79 8.89
N LYS A 88 -3.22 21.79 9.14
CA LYS A 88 -2.23 22.54 8.38
C LYS A 88 -1.11 21.61 7.88
N PRO A 89 -0.97 21.42 6.56
CA PRO A 89 0.14 20.62 6.02
C PRO A 89 1.54 21.09 6.43
N ILE A 90 1.73 22.40 6.64
CA ILE A 90 3.04 22.98 7.00
C ILE A 90 3.58 22.53 8.37
N SER A 91 2.69 22.14 9.29
CA SER A 91 3.04 21.60 10.61
C SER A 91 3.31 20.10 10.61
N CYS A 92 3.14 19.43 9.48
CA CYS A 92 3.39 18.00 9.37
C CYS A 92 4.86 17.69 9.10
N GLN A 93 5.29 16.56 9.64
CA GLN A 93 6.51 15.87 9.25
C GLN A 93 6.17 14.94 8.08
N PHE A 94 6.99 14.92 7.03
CA PHE A 94 6.76 14.04 5.86
C PHE A 94 7.86 13.00 5.65
N LEU A 95 9.08 13.21 6.19
CA LEU A 95 10.20 12.29 5.99
C LEU A 95 9.86 10.89 6.51
N GLY A 96 9.89 9.90 5.61
CA GLY A 96 9.55 8.50 5.87
C GLY A 96 8.11 8.12 5.50
N GLY A 97 7.22 9.09 5.29
CA GLY A 97 5.83 8.83 4.90
C GLY A 97 5.64 8.52 3.40
N PRO A 98 4.44 8.05 2.99
CA PRO A 98 4.16 7.67 1.60
C PRO A 98 4.38 8.77 0.56
N ALA A 99 4.04 10.02 0.89
CA ALA A 99 4.26 11.17 -0.01
C ALA A 99 5.76 11.43 -0.22
N TRP A 100 6.57 11.35 0.85
CA TRP A 100 8.03 11.48 0.76
C TRP A 100 8.65 10.33 -0.03
N PHE A 101 8.21 9.09 0.18
CA PHE A 101 8.70 7.94 -0.56
C PHE A 101 8.43 8.10 -2.06
N SER A 102 7.20 8.47 -2.43
CA SER A 102 6.80 8.69 -3.81
C SER A 102 7.60 9.82 -4.48
N TRP A 103 7.87 10.90 -3.75
CA TRP A 103 8.72 11.99 -4.22
C TRP A 103 10.17 11.52 -4.46
N GLN A 104 10.78 10.81 -3.52
CA GLN A 104 12.13 10.27 -3.67
C GLN A 104 12.25 9.23 -4.78
N GLU A 105 11.25 8.35 -4.92
CA GLU A 105 11.18 7.41 -6.03
C GLU A 105 11.14 8.14 -7.39
N ASN A 106 10.31 9.19 -7.50
CA ASN A 106 10.21 9.97 -8.73
C ASN A 106 11.52 10.68 -9.06
N LEU A 107 12.16 11.31 -8.06
CA LEU A 107 13.49 11.90 -8.24
C LEU A 107 14.51 10.85 -8.69
N LEU A 108 14.44 9.63 -8.14
CA LEU A 108 15.37 8.56 -8.47
C LEU A 108 15.18 8.08 -9.91
N LYS A 109 13.92 7.86 -10.34
CA LYS A 109 13.58 7.50 -11.73
C LYS A 109 14.02 8.58 -12.71
N GLN A 110 13.78 9.85 -12.39
CA GLN A 110 14.22 10.98 -13.21
C GLN A 110 15.75 11.07 -13.28
N TYR A 111 16.43 10.89 -12.15
CA TYR A 111 17.88 10.90 -12.11
C TYR A 111 18.47 9.75 -12.95
N GLN A 112 17.96 8.53 -12.79
CA GLN A 112 18.42 7.35 -13.54
C GLN A 112 18.15 7.46 -15.04
N SER A 113 16.99 7.99 -15.45
CA SER A 113 16.69 8.22 -16.87
C SER A 113 17.58 9.29 -17.50
N ASN A 114 17.96 10.32 -16.74
CA ASN A 114 18.89 11.35 -17.20
C ASN A 114 20.37 10.92 -17.08
N HIS A 115 20.67 9.84 -16.35
CA HIS A 115 22.01 9.33 -16.07
C HIS A 115 22.08 7.80 -16.29
N PRO A 116 21.84 7.29 -17.51
CA PRO A 116 21.79 5.84 -17.79
C PRO A 116 23.13 5.10 -17.59
N VAL A 117 24.18 5.81 -17.20
CA VAL A 117 25.58 5.44 -17.40
C VAL A 117 26.16 4.37 -16.43
N PRO A 118 25.67 4.13 -15.19
CA PRO A 118 26.37 3.18 -14.31
C PRO A 118 26.22 1.69 -14.66
N GLN A 119 25.07 1.26 -15.20
CA GLN A 119 24.80 -0.17 -15.38
C GLN A 119 25.51 -0.74 -16.62
N ASP A 120 25.48 -0.02 -17.74
CA ASP A 120 26.12 -0.45 -18.97
C ASP A 120 27.65 -0.39 -18.85
N LEU A 121 28.20 0.57 -18.10
CA LEU A 121 29.63 0.65 -17.84
C LEU A 121 30.12 -0.53 -16.99
N ASN A 122 29.34 -0.92 -15.97
CA ASN A 122 29.64 -2.11 -15.14
C ASN A 122 29.56 -3.41 -15.96
N LEU A 123 28.59 -3.53 -16.86
CA LEU A 123 28.48 -4.68 -17.75
C LEU A 123 29.69 -4.78 -18.70
N LEU A 124 30.12 -3.66 -19.29
CA LEU A 124 31.32 -3.61 -20.14
C LEU A 124 32.59 -3.95 -19.35
N GLN A 125 32.71 -3.50 -18.10
CA GLN A 125 33.84 -3.90 -17.24
C GLN A 125 33.83 -5.40 -16.92
N GLN A 126 32.67 -5.99 -16.67
CA GLN A 126 32.53 -7.44 -16.47
C GLN A 126 32.85 -8.24 -17.73
N LEU A 127 32.42 -7.76 -18.91
CA LEU A 127 32.77 -8.37 -20.20
C LEU A 127 34.27 -8.28 -20.47
N GLU A 128 34.91 -7.15 -20.17
CA GLU A 128 36.36 -6.98 -20.28
C GLU A 128 37.11 -7.96 -19.38
N ALA A 129 36.68 -8.10 -18.13
CA ALA A 129 37.25 -9.05 -17.18
C ALA A 129 37.08 -10.51 -17.62
N LYS A 130 35.94 -10.86 -18.23
CA LYS A 130 35.64 -12.22 -18.69
C LYS A 130 36.37 -12.59 -19.99
N ASN A 131 36.45 -11.65 -20.94
CA ASN A 131 36.94 -11.92 -22.30
C ASN A 131 38.38 -11.44 -22.53
N GLY A 132 39.00 -10.76 -21.55
CA GLY A 132 40.38 -10.27 -21.59
C GLY A 132 40.60 -9.02 -22.45
N LYS A 133 39.84 -8.84 -23.54
CA LYS A 133 39.80 -7.60 -24.33
C LYS A 133 38.40 -7.33 -24.85
N LEU A 134 37.96 -6.08 -24.69
CA LEU A 134 36.80 -5.56 -25.38
C LEU A 134 37.05 -5.49 -26.90
N THR A 135 36.01 -5.81 -27.68
CA THR A 135 35.93 -5.55 -29.11
C THR A 135 36.04 -4.05 -29.40
N LYS A 136 36.29 -3.70 -30.66
CA LYS A 136 36.34 -2.29 -31.09
C LYS A 136 35.04 -1.55 -30.75
N GLN A 137 33.89 -2.18 -31.01
CA GLN A 137 32.56 -1.62 -30.74
C GLN A 137 32.32 -1.42 -29.24
N GLU A 138 32.70 -2.39 -28.40
CA GLU A 138 32.57 -2.27 -26.94
C GLU A 138 33.47 -1.19 -26.36
N LYS A 139 34.67 -0.96 -26.92
CA LYS A 139 35.55 0.15 -26.52
C LYS A 139 34.98 1.51 -26.90
N GLU A 140 34.41 1.63 -28.10
CA GLU A 140 33.73 2.84 -28.56
C GLU A 140 32.53 3.14 -27.65
N LEU A 141 31.71 2.13 -27.35
CA LEU A 141 30.59 2.27 -26.42
C LEU A 141 31.05 2.65 -25.00
N LYS A 142 32.11 2.01 -24.47
CA LYS A 142 32.68 2.35 -23.17
C LYS A 142 33.14 3.82 -23.12
N HIS A 143 33.80 4.29 -24.18
CA HIS A 143 34.26 5.69 -24.26
C HIS A 143 33.09 6.67 -24.32
N GLU A 144 32.04 6.36 -25.09
CA GLU A 144 30.82 7.17 -25.16
C GLU A 144 30.11 7.24 -23.81
N LEU A 145 29.97 6.09 -23.12
CA LEU A 145 29.43 6.04 -21.76
C LEU A 145 30.29 6.83 -20.77
N GLU A 146 31.62 6.70 -20.80
CA GLU A 146 32.52 7.49 -19.94
C GLU A 146 32.41 9.01 -20.20
N LYS A 147 32.19 9.40 -21.45
CA LYS A 147 31.95 10.80 -21.81
C LYS A 147 30.62 11.29 -21.25
N LEU A 148 29.54 10.53 -21.42
CA LEU A 148 28.22 10.84 -20.85
C LEU A 148 28.27 10.91 -19.32
N ALA A 149 29.02 10.02 -18.66
CA ALA A 149 29.24 10.08 -17.21
C ALA A 149 29.87 11.42 -16.80
N LYS A 150 30.92 11.86 -17.50
CA LYS A 150 31.60 13.14 -17.21
C LYS A 150 30.71 14.35 -17.44
N GLU A 151 29.92 14.34 -18.51
CA GLU A 151 28.95 15.42 -18.80
C GLU A 151 27.86 15.48 -17.73
N SER A 152 27.38 14.32 -17.30
CA SER A 152 26.34 14.19 -16.28
C SER A 152 26.81 14.58 -14.87
N ALA A 153 28.10 14.42 -14.57
CA ALA A 153 28.71 14.81 -13.28
C ALA A 153 28.66 16.32 -12.99
N ASN A 154 28.40 17.15 -14.02
CA ASN A 154 28.22 18.59 -13.86
C ASN A 154 26.77 19.00 -13.57
N THR A 155 25.82 18.06 -13.52
CA THR A 155 24.43 18.38 -13.14
C THR A 155 24.29 18.45 -11.63
N VAL A 156 23.49 19.41 -11.15
CA VAL A 156 23.18 19.52 -9.72
C VAL A 156 22.37 18.29 -9.33
N LYS A 157 22.93 17.43 -8.47
CA LYS A 157 22.23 16.25 -7.96
C LYS A 157 20.94 16.72 -7.27
N PRO A 158 19.75 16.20 -7.64
CA PRO A 158 18.54 16.48 -6.89
C PRO A 158 18.71 16.05 -5.42
N PRO A 159 17.87 16.52 -4.49
CA PRO A 159 17.92 16.15 -3.07
C PRO A 159 17.49 14.69 -2.85
N LEU A 160 18.28 13.77 -3.42
CA LEU A 160 18.12 12.33 -3.36
C LEU A 160 18.78 11.80 -2.11
N VAL A 161 17.99 11.08 -1.33
CA VAL A 161 18.46 10.39 -0.12
C VAL A 161 19.09 9.04 -0.43
N ALA A 162 18.76 8.46 -1.59
CA ALA A 162 19.11 7.10 -2.02
C ALA A 162 19.74 7.09 -3.42
N ASN A 163 20.56 6.08 -3.73
CA ASN A 163 21.19 5.94 -5.05
C ASN A 163 20.46 4.96 -5.98
N ASN A 164 19.65 4.08 -5.41
CA ASN A 164 18.85 3.09 -6.12
C ASN A 164 17.59 2.75 -5.30
N MET A 165 16.72 1.91 -5.86
CA MET A 165 15.45 1.57 -5.22
C MET A 165 15.65 0.73 -3.95
N GLY A 166 16.65 -0.15 -3.92
CA GLY A 166 17.02 -0.91 -2.72
C GLY A 166 17.41 0.00 -1.57
N ASP A 167 18.33 0.94 -1.82
CA ASP A 167 18.74 1.96 -0.84
C ASP A 167 17.54 2.75 -0.31
N LEU A 168 16.60 3.13 -1.19
CA LEU A 168 15.40 3.89 -0.80
C LEU A 168 14.49 3.07 0.10
N LEU A 169 14.31 1.78 -0.19
CA LEU A 169 13.54 0.86 0.65
C LEU A 169 14.19 0.65 2.02
N ASP A 170 15.52 0.51 2.08
CA ASP A 170 16.26 0.36 3.33
C ASP A 170 16.16 1.62 4.20
N ILE A 171 16.30 2.81 3.58
CA ILE A 171 16.13 4.08 4.27
C ILE A 171 14.68 4.25 4.76
N ALA A 172 13.68 3.91 3.93
CA ALA A 172 12.28 3.97 4.32
C ALA A 172 11.98 3.04 5.50
N ALA A 173 12.52 1.82 5.50
CA ALA A 173 12.40 0.87 6.61
C ALA A 173 13.04 1.40 7.90
N LEU A 174 14.23 2.00 7.82
CA LEU A 174 14.88 2.65 8.95
C LEU A 174 14.05 3.81 9.49
N LEU A 175 13.59 4.72 8.61
CA LEU A 175 12.78 5.87 8.99
C LEU A 175 11.48 5.41 9.64
N LEU A 176 10.86 4.36 9.13
CA LEU A 176 9.69 3.77 9.75
C LEU A 176 9.98 3.31 11.18
N ALA A 177 11.09 2.59 11.38
CA ALA A 177 11.46 2.04 12.69
C ALA A 177 11.76 3.11 13.76
N ILE A 178 12.21 4.30 13.37
CA ILE A 178 12.57 5.37 14.31
C ILE A 178 11.50 6.45 14.49
N ASN A 179 10.49 6.50 13.60
CA ASN A 179 9.43 7.49 13.70
C ASN A 179 8.23 6.95 14.47
N ASN A 180 7.62 7.83 15.26
CA ASN A 180 6.31 7.58 15.85
C ASN A 180 5.21 7.94 14.84
N MET A 181 4.26 7.03 14.64
CA MET A 181 3.13 7.24 13.74
C MET A 181 1.83 7.24 14.55
N PRO A 182 1.34 8.41 15.01
CA PRO A 182 0.04 8.49 15.68
C PRO A 182 -1.09 8.09 14.72
N TYR A 183 -2.28 7.82 15.28
CA TYR A 183 -3.47 7.61 14.47
C TYR A 183 -3.72 8.78 13.52
N THR A 184 -4.16 8.50 12.29
CA THR A 184 -4.55 9.51 11.29
C THR A 184 -5.65 10.44 11.80
N GLU A 185 -6.69 9.86 12.39
CA GLU A 185 -7.74 10.58 13.15
C GLU A 185 -7.72 10.09 14.61
N GLU A 186 -7.15 10.89 15.52
CA GLU A 186 -6.79 10.49 16.89
C GLU A 186 -7.95 9.95 17.72
N LYS A 187 -9.16 10.44 17.46
CA LYS A 187 -10.37 10.03 18.19
C LYS A 187 -11.16 8.99 17.40
N GLU A 188 -11.32 9.20 16.10
CA GLU A 188 -12.23 8.48 15.23
C GLU A 188 -11.73 7.06 14.96
N VAL A 189 -10.46 6.87 14.58
CA VAL A 189 -9.92 5.53 14.28
C VAL A 189 -10.12 4.55 15.45
N PRO A 190 -9.62 4.80 16.67
CA PRO A 190 -9.80 3.86 17.77
C PRO A 190 -11.27 3.73 18.21
N SER A 191 -12.05 4.82 18.17
CA SER A 191 -13.47 4.79 18.59
C SER A 191 -14.35 3.98 17.65
N VAL A 192 -14.16 4.14 16.34
CA VAL A 192 -14.90 3.39 15.30
C VAL A 192 -14.59 1.91 15.42
N LEU A 193 -13.30 1.53 15.45
CA LEU A 193 -12.89 0.13 15.49
C LEU A 193 -13.35 -0.57 16.76
N LYS A 194 -13.28 0.11 17.91
CA LYS A 194 -13.87 -0.38 19.16
C LYS A 194 -15.39 -0.61 19.04
N THR A 195 -16.10 0.29 18.36
CA THR A 195 -17.55 0.18 18.20
C THR A 195 -17.92 -1.00 17.31
N LEU A 196 -17.24 -1.17 16.18
CA LEU A 196 -17.48 -2.26 15.24
C LEU A 196 -17.09 -3.63 15.83
N THR A 197 -15.95 -3.73 16.51
CA THR A 197 -15.50 -4.98 17.15
C THR A 197 -16.33 -5.38 18.36
N LYS A 198 -16.88 -4.41 19.11
CA LYS A 198 -17.86 -4.71 20.17
C LYS A 198 -19.11 -5.41 19.61
N ASP A 199 -19.43 -5.16 18.35
CA ASP A 199 -20.49 -5.82 17.60
C ASP A 199 -19.98 -7.01 16.76
N GLN A 200 -18.81 -7.55 17.10
CA GLN A 200 -18.20 -8.77 16.55
C GLN A 200 -17.64 -8.66 15.13
N ALA A 201 -17.45 -7.46 14.59
CA ALA A 201 -16.73 -7.30 13.32
C ALA A 201 -15.29 -7.81 13.42
N LYS A 202 -14.81 -8.47 12.37
CA LYS A 202 -13.41 -8.88 12.23
C LYS A 202 -12.57 -7.75 11.68
N LEU A 203 -11.30 -7.69 12.09
CA LEU A 203 -10.31 -6.71 11.64
C LEU A 203 -9.19 -7.39 10.86
N LEU A 204 -8.68 -6.68 9.86
CA LEU A 204 -7.46 -7.03 9.13
C LEU A 204 -6.74 -5.74 8.75
N VAL A 205 -5.45 -5.65 9.05
CA VAL A 205 -4.59 -4.62 8.47
C VAL A 205 -3.87 -5.21 7.25
N LEU A 206 -3.91 -4.53 6.11
CA LEU A 206 -3.32 -4.97 4.85
C LEU A 206 -2.35 -3.91 4.32
N THR A 207 -1.10 -4.01 4.73
CA THR A 207 -0.07 -2.99 4.48
C THR A 207 0.81 -3.33 3.29
N ALA A 208 1.18 -2.30 2.51
CA ALA A 208 2.16 -2.41 1.43
C ALA A 208 3.59 -2.70 1.94
N ARG A 209 3.84 -2.59 3.25
CA ARG A 209 5.12 -2.92 3.89
C ARG A 209 5.49 -4.39 3.67
N GLY A 210 6.79 -4.65 3.57
CA GLY A 210 7.34 -6.00 3.46
C GLY A 210 7.60 -6.65 4.81
N THR A 211 7.96 -7.93 4.79
CA THR A 211 8.22 -8.72 6.02
C THR A 211 9.40 -8.21 6.83
N SER A 212 10.30 -7.42 6.23
CA SER A 212 11.39 -6.73 6.92
C SER A 212 10.91 -5.62 7.88
N ASN A 213 9.68 -5.13 7.71
CA ASN A 213 9.10 -4.04 8.50
C ASN A 213 8.17 -4.55 9.62
N LEU A 214 8.12 -5.86 9.84
CA LEU A 214 7.20 -6.50 10.79
C LEU A 214 7.38 -5.94 12.20
N SER A 215 8.60 -6.02 12.75
CA SER A 215 8.85 -5.59 14.13
C SER A 215 8.62 -4.08 14.32
N ALA A 216 8.93 -3.26 13.31
CA ALA A 216 8.67 -1.82 13.37
C ALA A 216 7.17 -1.52 13.42
N THR A 217 6.40 -2.17 12.54
CA THR A 217 4.93 -1.99 12.46
C THR A 217 4.24 -2.46 13.74
N GLU A 218 4.59 -3.65 14.24
CA GLU A 218 4.02 -4.19 15.48
C GLU A 218 4.38 -3.33 16.69
N SER A 219 5.62 -2.81 16.75
CA SER A 219 6.04 -1.90 17.83
C SER A 219 5.25 -0.59 17.81
N GLN A 220 4.99 -0.03 16.62
CA GLN A 220 4.15 1.16 16.47
C GLN A 220 2.72 0.88 16.95
N PHE A 221 2.11 -0.22 16.52
CA PHE A 221 0.75 -0.58 16.95
C PHE A 221 0.67 -0.90 18.44
N ALA A 222 1.70 -1.50 19.02
CA ALA A 222 1.77 -1.77 20.46
C ALA A 222 1.88 -0.46 21.29
N ALA A 223 2.49 0.58 20.74
CA ALA A 223 2.62 1.88 21.39
C ALA A 223 1.32 2.72 21.35
N LEU A 224 0.42 2.43 20.41
CA LEU A 224 -0.86 3.12 20.30
C LEU A 224 -1.91 2.54 21.26
N THR A 225 -2.66 3.43 21.93
CA THR A 225 -3.75 3.02 22.82
C THR A 225 -5.07 2.93 22.04
N ALA A 226 -5.75 1.78 22.07
CA ALA A 226 -7.08 1.62 21.49
C ALA A 226 -8.20 1.95 22.50
N THR A 227 -7.99 1.62 23.78
CA THR A 227 -8.94 1.95 24.85
C THR A 227 -8.24 2.53 26.06
N LYS A 228 -8.81 3.59 26.64
CA LYS A 228 -8.29 4.17 27.89
C LYS A 228 -8.59 3.24 29.06
N ALA A 229 -7.63 3.10 29.96
CA ALA A 229 -7.84 2.41 31.23
C ALA A 229 -8.94 3.11 32.05
N ASP A 230 -9.74 2.33 32.77
CA ASP A 230 -10.71 2.82 33.76
C ASP A 230 -10.45 2.08 35.06
N GLN A 231 -9.58 2.66 35.89
CA GLN A 231 -9.19 2.09 37.19
C GLN A 231 -10.38 1.87 38.11
N LYS A 232 -11.42 2.72 38.03
CA LYS A 232 -12.63 2.58 38.87
C LYS A 232 -13.43 1.33 38.49
N LYS A 233 -13.33 0.88 37.24
CA LYS A 233 -13.98 -0.33 36.73
C LYS A 233 -13.02 -1.53 36.60
N GLY A 234 -11.77 -1.38 37.02
CA GLY A 234 -10.73 -2.41 36.86
C GLY A 234 -10.39 -2.72 35.39
N ILE A 235 -10.66 -1.79 34.46
CA ILE A 235 -10.41 -2.00 33.03
C ILE A 235 -8.99 -1.53 32.70
N THR A 236 -8.17 -2.44 32.17
CA THR A 236 -6.84 -2.13 31.64
C THR A 236 -6.93 -1.45 30.28
N ALA A 237 -5.95 -0.62 29.95
CA ALA A 237 -5.82 -0.10 28.60
C ALA A 237 -5.50 -1.26 27.64
N VAL A 238 -6.10 -1.22 26.45
CA VAL A 238 -5.84 -2.17 25.36
C VAL A 238 -5.03 -1.44 24.30
N SER A 239 -3.93 -2.04 23.84
CA SER A 239 -3.13 -1.49 22.74
C SER A 239 -3.84 -1.65 21.40
N PHE A 240 -3.42 -0.90 20.38
CA PHE A 240 -3.98 -1.04 19.05
C PHE A 240 -3.68 -2.43 18.45
N GLN A 241 -2.45 -2.91 18.66
CA GLN A 241 -2.05 -4.26 18.27
C GLN A 241 -2.95 -5.34 18.90
N GLU A 242 -3.25 -5.21 20.19
CA GLU A 242 -4.10 -6.15 20.91
C GLU A 242 -5.56 -6.10 20.41
N LEU A 243 -6.08 -4.90 20.10
CA LEU A 243 -7.41 -4.77 19.49
C LEU A 243 -7.49 -5.51 18.14
N ILE A 244 -6.48 -5.34 17.28
CA ILE A 244 -6.40 -6.02 15.99
C ILE A 244 -6.32 -7.54 16.20
N HIS A 245 -5.34 -8.01 16.98
CA HIS A 245 -5.12 -9.43 17.26
C HIS A 245 -6.40 -10.12 17.75
N ASN A 246 -7.06 -9.55 18.76
CA ASN A 246 -8.25 -10.13 19.38
C ASN A 246 -9.47 -10.22 18.44
N ASN A 247 -9.47 -9.44 17.36
CA ASN A 247 -10.56 -9.39 16.39
C ASN A 247 -10.13 -9.85 14.99
N ALA A 248 -8.96 -10.48 14.86
CA ALA A 248 -8.44 -10.94 13.59
C ALA A 248 -9.11 -12.23 13.09
N LEU A 249 -8.78 -12.59 11.84
CA LEU A 249 -9.03 -13.92 11.29
C LEU A 249 -7.95 -14.89 11.77
N ASN A 250 -8.30 -16.12 12.11
CA ASN A 250 -7.33 -17.14 12.48
C ASN A 250 -6.86 -17.92 11.26
N GLY A 251 -5.58 -18.29 11.21
CA GLY A 251 -5.10 -19.23 10.21
C GLY A 251 -5.76 -20.60 10.38
N GLN A 252 -6.26 -21.20 9.29
CA GLN A 252 -6.98 -22.48 9.36
C GLN A 252 -6.17 -23.60 9.99
N LYS A 253 -4.84 -23.58 9.81
CA LYS A 253 -3.92 -24.59 10.37
C LYS A 253 -3.39 -24.22 11.76
N SER A 254 -3.26 -22.94 12.05
CA SER A 254 -2.61 -22.45 13.27
C SER A 254 -3.61 -22.21 14.41
N GLY A 255 -4.87 -21.91 14.09
CA GLY A 255 -5.91 -21.59 15.08
C GLY A 255 -5.69 -20.25 15.81
N ILE A 256 -4.72 -19.44 15.36
CA ILE A 256 -4.37 -18.13 15.92
C ILE A 256 -4.35 -17.07 14.81
N ALA A 257 -4.29 -15.80 15.18
CA ALA A 257 -4.28 -14.62 14.30
C ALA A 257 -3.02 -14.47 13.42
N SER A 258 -2.34 -15.57 13.11
CA SER A 258 -1.06 -15.63 12.41
C SER A 258 -0.99 -16.89 11.55
N ILE A 259 -0.28 -16.82 10.41
CA ILE A 259 0.06 -17.98 9.56
C ILE A 259 1.58 -18.12 9.55
N ALA A 260 2.10 -19.35 9.60
CA ALA A 260 3.54 -19.61 9.49
C ALA A 260 4.11 -18.94 8.24
N GLY A 261 5.06 -18.03 8.44
CA GLY A 261 5.62 -17.18 7.40
C GLY A 261 7.14 -17.03 7.48
N PRO A 262 7.74 -16.29 6.53
CA PRO A 262 7.07 -15.72 5.37
C PRO A 262 6.65 -16.82 4.37
N PHE A 263 5.56 -16.61 3.63
CA PHE A 263 5.04 -17.58 2.67
C PHE A 263 4.87 -16.98 1.26
N ALA A 264 4.88 -17.84 0.24
CA ALA A 264 4.66 -17.41 -1.13
C ALA A 264 3.20 -16.96 -1.32
N PRO A 265 2.95 -15.82 -2.00
CA PRO A 265 1.60 -15.38 -2.30
C PRO A 265 0.91 -16.37 -3.25
N CYS A 266 -0.41 -16.34 -3.31
CA CYS A 266 -1.20 -17.26 -4.13
C CYS A 266 -1.14 -16.94 -5.63
N THR A 267 -0.43 -15.87 -6.03
CA THR A 267 -0.26 -15.49 -7.43
C THR A 267 0.78 -16.38 -8.09
N GLN A 268 0.57 -16.73 -9.36
CA GLN A 268 1.51 -17.58 -10.11
C GLN A 268 2.72 -16.81 -10.68
N SER A 269 3.01 -15.61 -10.15
CA SER A 269 4.13 -14.80 -10.63
C SER A 269 5.46 -15.37 -10.14
N THR A 270 6.39 -15.61 -11.06
CA THR A 270 7.76 -16.05 -10.72
C THR A 270 8.54 -15.00 -9.93
N ASN A 271 8.09 -13.74 -9.96
CA ASN A 271 8.69 -12.60 -9.25
C ASN A 271 7.87 -12.18 -8.02
N ALA A 272 6.98 -13.05 -7.57
CA ALA A 272 6.21 -12.86 -6.35
C ALA A 272 7.15 -12.67 -5.15
N ARG A 273 6.92 -11.61 -4.37
CA ARG A 273 7.65 -11.35 -3.13
C ARG A 273 6.97 -12.10 -1.99
N SER A 274 7.76 -12.62 -1.05
CA SER A 274 7.21 -13.30 0.11
C SER A 274 6.34 -12.35 0.95
N VAL A 275 5.24 -12.87 1.46
CA VAL A 275 4.30 -12.16 2.33
C VAL A 275 4.27 -12.78 3.72
N SER A 276 3.69 -12.08 4.67
CA SER A 276 3.45 -12.62 6.02
C SER A 276 2.08 -12.19 6.52
N TYR A 277 1.49 -12.99 7.39
CA TYR A 277 0.30 -12.65 8.16
C TYR A 277 0.58 -12.96 9.63
N GLN A 278 0.72 -11.92 10.44
CA GLN A 278 1.03 -12.03 11.86
C GLN A 278 0.15 -11.08 12.65
N GLU A 279 -0.45 -11.58 13.72
CA GLU A 279 -1.19 -10.79 14.69
C GLU A 279 -2.30 -9.92 14.06
N GLY A 280 -2.97 -10.43 13.02
CA GLY A 280 -4.00 -9.71 12.27
C GLY A 280 -3.50 -8.68 11.24
N VAL A 281 -2.19 -8.63 10.99
CA VAL A 281 -1.55 -7.76 9.99
C VAL A 281 -0.98 -8.59 8.85
N MET A 282 -1.37 -8.28 7.61
CA MET A 282 -0.81 -8.87 6.40
C MET A 282 0.15 -7.91 5.71
N TYR A 283 1.40 -8.36 5.55
CA TYR A 283 2.49 -7.63 4.91
C TYR A 283 2.63 -8.07 3.46
N VAL A 284 2.23 -7.22 2.51
CA VAL A 284 2.16 -7.61 1.09
C VAL A 284 3.38 -7.26 0.27
N ALA A 285 4.33 -6.51 0.83
CA ALA A 285 5.53 -6.06 0.14
C ALA A 285 5.20 -5.41 -1.22
N GLY A 286 4.25 -4.47 -1.26
CA GLY A 286 3.83 -3.75 -2.47
C GLY A 286 3.18 -4.61 -3.56
N GLN A 287 2.63 -5.77 -3.23
CA GLN A 287 1.82 -6.56 -4.16
C GLN A 287 0.37 -6.06 -4.22
N ASN A 288 -0.36 -6.46 -5.26
CA ASN A 288 -1.77 -6.10 -5.45
C ASN A 288 -2.61 -6.56 -4.24
N LYS A 289 -3.24 -5.61 -3.56
CA LYS A 289 -3.96 -5.86 -2.30
C LYS A 289 -5.22 -6.72 -2.49
N GLY A 290 -5.90 -6.62 -3.62
CA GLY A 290 -7.07 -7.45 -3.93
C GLY A 290 -6.73 -8.94 -4.03
N GLU A 291 -5.68 -9.27 -4.79
CA GLU A 291 -5.20 -10.66 -4.92
C GLU A 291 -4.62 -11.20 -3.60
N MET A 292 -3.95 -10.35 -2.82
CA MET A 292 -3.41 -10.75 -1.52
C MET A 292 -4.53 -10.99 -0.50
N LEU A 293 -5.58 -10.17 -0.50
CA LEU A 293 -6.75 -10.38 0.34
C LEU A 293 -7.42 -11.71 0.04
N LYS A 294 -7.68 -12.04 -1.24
CA LYS A 294 -8.20 -13.37 -1.64
C LYS A 294 -7.32 -14.51 -1.13
N CYS A 295 -6.00 -14.36 -1.31
CA CYS A 295 -5.04 -15.36 -0.88
C CYS A 295 -5.14 -15.61 0.63
N LEU A 296 -5.24 -14.54 1.43
CA LEU A 296 -5.39 -14.65 2.87
C LEU A 296 -6.72 -15.30 3.26
N LEU A 297 -7.83 -14.87 2.66
CA LEU A 297 -9.16 -15.45 2.95
C LEU A 297 -9.18 -16.97 2.73
N SER A 298 -8.51 -17.46 1.68
CA SER A 298 -8.38 -18.91 1.42
C SER A 298 -7.60 -19.70 2.47
N LYS A 299 -6.80 -19.03 3.31
CA LYS A 299 -5.91 -19.64 4.32
C LYS A 299 -6.37 -19.39 5.76
N THR A 300 -7.45 -18.63 5.95
CA THR A 300 -7.98 -18.26 7.26
C THR A 300 -9.40 -18.80 7.49
N ASP A 301 -9.91 -18.69 8.71
CA ASP A 301 -11.26 -19.07 9.13
C ASP A 301 -12.35 -18.10 8.61
N SER A 302 -12.17 -17.61 7.38
CA SER A 302 -13.03 -16.60 6.75
C SER A 302 -14.36 -17.13 6.20
N GLY A 303 -14.68 -18.41 6.40
CA GLY A 303 -15.85 -19.06 5.79
C GLY A 303 -17.21 -18.45 6.16
N GLN A 304 -17.28 -17.73 7.28
CA GLN A 304 -18.47 -16.99 7.71
C GLN A 304 -18.53 -15.55 7.21
N ILE A 305 -17.44 -15.02 6.62
CA ILE A 305 -17.39 -13.65 6.13
C ILE A 305 -18.20 -13.55 4.83
N GLN A 306 -19.14 -12.61 4.83
CA GLN A 306 -20.02 -12.29 3.70
C GLN A 306 -19.87 -10.83 3.30
N ASN A 307 -19.49 -9.95 4.24
CA ASN A 307 -19.34 -8.53 4.02
C ASN A 307 -17.88 -8.13 4.19
N ILE A 308 -17.32 -7.39 3.23
CA ILE A 308 -15.96 -6.84 3.29
C ILE A 308 -16.04 -5.33 3.09
N PHE A 309 -15.51 -4.57 4.04
CA PHE A 309 -15.24 -3.15 3.88
C PHE A 309 -13.74 -2.95 3.79
N PHE A 310 -13.27 -2.51 2.63
CA PHE A 310 -11.87 -2.19 2.40
C PHE A 310 -11.70 -0.68 2.39
N ILE A 311 -10.80 -0.14 3.21
CA ILE A 311 -10.49 1.30 3.24
C ILE A 311 -9.00 1.54 3.06
N ASP A 312 -8.67 2.43 2.12
CA ASP A 312 -7.29 2.74 1.74
C ASP A 312 -7.26 4.15 1.12
N ASP A 313 -6.21 4.90 1.39
CA ASP A 313 -6.04 6.26 0.88
C ASP A 313 -5.49 6.31 -0.55
N THR A 314 -4.94 5.20 -1.04
CA THR A 314 -4.42 5.08 -2.39
C THR A 314 -5.49 4.49 -3.31
N LEU A 315 -6.03 5.31 -4.22
CA LEU A 315 -7.09 4.90 -5.15
C LEU A 315 -6.79 3.60 -5.91
N GLN A 316 -5.55 3.36 -6.33
CA GLN A 316 -5.20 2.13 -7.05
C GLN A 316 -5.42 0.87 -6.18
N ASN A 317 -5.13 0.91 -4.88
CA ASN A 317 -5.39 -0.21 -3.99
C ASN A 317 -6.90 -0.50 -3.87
N VAL A 318 -7.73 0.55 -3.87
CA VAL A 318 -9.19 0.46 -3.85
C VAL A 318 -9.70 -0.16 -5.15
N VAL A 319 -9.18 0.27 -6.30
CA VAL A 319 -9.47 -0.31 -7.62
C VAL A 319 -9.05 -1.77 -7.68
N ASP A 320 -7.88 -2.11 -7.15
CA ASP A 320 -7.36 -3.48 -7.11
C ASP A 320 -8.28 -4.40 -6.30
N VAL A 321 -8.73 -3.98 -5.12
CA VAL A 321 -9.68 -4.76 -4.31
C VAL A 321 -11.05 -4.84 -4.98
N PHE A 322 -11.59 -3.73 -5.50
CA PHE A 322 -12.85 -3.74 -6.25
C PHE A 322 -12.81 -4.76 -7.40
N SER A 323 -11.77 -4.68 -8.25
CA SER A 323 -11.62 -5.53 -9.43
C SER A 323 -11.42 -6.99 -9.06
N ALA A 324 -10.71 -7.26 -7.96
CA ALA A 324 -10.48 -8.62 -7.49
C ALA A 324 -11.79 -9.32 -7.11
N PHE A 325 -12.75 -8.62 -6.50
CA PHE A 325 -14.01 -9.22 -6.03
C PHE A 325 -15.17 -9.09 -7.03
N GLU A 326 -14.98 -8.38 -8.14
CA GLU A 326 -16.00 -8.26 -9.19
C GLU A 326 -16.41 -9.65 -9.72
N GLY A 327 -17.73 -9.89 -9.81
CA GLY A 327 -18.29 -11.17 -10.25
C GLY A 327 -18.21 -12.30 -9.23
N GLN A 328 -17.78 -12.04 -7.98
CA GLN A 328 -17.82 -13.03 -6.90
C GLN A 328 -19.09 -12.92 -6.07
N ASP A 329 -19.99 -13.90 -6.21
CA ASP A 329 -21.27 -13.91 -5.49
C ASP A 329 -21.14 -14.18 -3.98
N GLN A 330 -19.95 -14.63 -3.52
CA GLN A 330 -19.71 -14.97 -2.13
C GLN A 330 -19.63 -13.73 -1.22
N TYR A 331 -19.16 -12.59 -1.73
CA TYR A 331 -18.80 -11.43 -0.92
C TYR A 331 -19.52 -10.17 -1.40
N LYS A 332 -20.17 -9.47 -0.46
CA LYS A 332 -20.57 -8.07 -0.63
C LYS A 332 -19.39 -7.19 -0.23
N VAL A 333 -18.79 -6.48 -1.19
CA VAL A 333 -17.57 -5.69 -0.99
C VAL A 333 -17.85 -4.21 -1.18
N THR A 334 -17.49 -3.39 -0.19
CA THR A 334 -17.45 -1.93 -0.29
C THR A 334 -15.99 -1.48 -0.24
N ALA A 335 -15.45 -1.05 -1.38
CA ALA A 335 -14.10 -0.52 -1.50
C ALA A 335 -14.13 1.01 -1.35
N MET A 336 -13.44 1.53 -0.34
CA MET A 336 -13.57 2.92 0.13
C MET A 336 -12.25 3.66 -0.09
N HIS A 337 -12.27 4.65 -0.98
CA HIS A 337 -11.14 5.55 -1.19
C HIS A 337 -11.14 6.65 -0.12
N TYR A 338 -10.18 6.60 0.78
CA TYR A 338 -10.05 7.48 1.93
C TYR A 338 -9.23 8.71 1.61
N THR A 339 -9.83 9.90 1.71
CA THR A 339 -9.25 11.14 1.17
C THR A 339 -8.86 12.15 2.24
N TYR A 340 -8.88 11.77 3.53
CA TYR A 340 -8.62 12.67 4.66
C TYR A 340 -7.29 13.42 4.53
N LEU A 341 -6.19 12.71 4.20
CA LEU A 341 -4.86 13.31 4.05
C LEU A 341 -4.55 13.80 2.62
N LYS A 342 -5.50 13.79 1.68
CA LYS A 342 -5.22 14.16 0.28
C LYS A 342 -4.57 15.55 0.16
N LYS A 343 -5.11 16.55 0.87
CA LYS A 343 -4.55 17.92 0.87
C LYS A 343 -3.12 17.97 1.42
N HIS A 344 -2.78 17.14 2.40
CA HIS A 344 -1.45 17.06 2.98
C HIS A 344 -0.43 16.50 1.99
N LYS A 345 -0.82 15.42 1.28
CA LYS A 345 -0.02 14.82 0.21
C LYS A 345 0.20 15.82 -0.93
N ASP A 346 -0.88 16.45 -1.40
CA ASP A 346 -0.81 17.44 -2.46
C ASP A 346 0.10 18.62 -2.08
N ALA A 347 0.02 19.12 -0.84
CA ALA A 347 0.90 20.18 -0.35
C ALA A 347 2.38 19.76 -0.40
N PHE A 348 2.72 18.58 0.15
CA PHE A 348 4.10 18.09 0.11
C PHE A 348 4.64 17.93 -1.31
N MET A 349 3.83 17.42 -2.23
CA MET A 349 4.25 17.22 -3.62
C MET A 349 4.49 18.53 -4.39
N ASN A 350 3.84 19.62 -3.98
CA ASN A 350 3.88 20.90 -4.70
C ASN A 350 4.68 22.02 -3.98
N GLU A 351 4.99 21.86 -2.69
CA GLU A 351 5.68 22.88 -1.90
C GLU A 351 7.15 22.52 -1.64
N LYS A 352 8.05 23.19 -2.36
CA LYS A 352 9.51 23.00 -2.21
C LYS A 352 9.98 23.16 -0.75
N ALA A 353 9.39 24.07 0.02
CA ALA A 353 9.76 24.27 1.42
C ALA A 353 9.53 23.03 2.29
N LEU A 354 8.46 22.26 2.04
CA LEU A 354 8.19 21.00 2.75
C LEU A 354 9.19 19.91 2.37
N GLN A 355 9.53 19.84 1.08
CA GLN A 355 10.54 18.92 0.55
C GLN A 355 11.93 19.23 1.11
N ASP A 356 12.31 20.51 1.15
CA ASP A 356 13.56 20.99 1.74
C ASP A 356 13.62 20.66 3.23
N LYS A 357 12.53 20.86 3.98
CA LYS A 357 12.43 20.50 5.40
C LYS A 357 12.59 18.99 5.62
N ALA A 358 11.95 18.16 4.80
CA ALA A 358 12.09 16.71 4.88
C ALA A 358 13.53 16.26 4.57
N ASN A 359 14.17 16.86 3.56
CA ASN A 359 15.55 16.57 3.22
C ASN A 359 16.53 17.03 4.31
N GLN A 360 16.33 18.21 4.89
CA GLN A 360 17.15 18.69 6.01
C GLN A 360 17.06 17.73 7.20
N ARG A 361 15.85 17.29 7.55
CA ARG A 361 15.67 16.33 8.65
C ARG A 361 16.34 14.98 8.36
N TRP A 362 16.39 14.55 7.10
CA TRP A 362 17.14 13.35 6.73
C TRP A 362 18.63 13.52 6.98
N GLU A 363 19.22 14.64 6.57
CA GLU A 363 20.64 14.91 6.84
C GLU A 363 20.94 14.99 8.35
N ASP A 364 20.02 15.55 9.15
CA ASP A 364 20.14 15.58 10.61
C ASP A 364 20.12 14.16 11.22
N VAL A 365 19.19 13.30 10.76
CA VAL A 365 19.12 11.88 11.18
C VAL A 365 20.41 11.15 10.81
N LYS A 366 20.86 11.29 9.57
CA LYS A 366 22.08 10.67 9.06
C LYS A 366 23.32 11.12 9.83
N ALA A 367 23.44 12.41 10.13
CA ALA A 367 24.53 12.95 10.94
C ALA A 367 24.51 12.36 12.36
N SER A 368 23.33 12.27 12.99
CA SER A 368 23.17 11.68 14.31
C SER A 368 23.53 10.19 14.34
N LEU A 369 23.09 9.41 13.35
CA LEU A 369 23.47 7.99 13.23
C LEU A 369 24.98 7.84 13.03
N ALA A 370 25.59 8.67 12.18
CA ALA A 370 27.02 8.63 11.93
C ALA A 370 27.87 9.00 13.17
N SER A 371 27.40 9.92 14.03
CA SER A 371 28.12 10.31 15.24
C SER A 371 28.00 9.28 16.37
N HIS A 372 26.84 8.60 16.49
CA HIS A 372 26.58 7.71 17.62
C HIS A 372 26.87 6.23 17.33
N LEU A 373 26.76 5.77 16.08
CA LEU A 373 27.00 4.35 15.75
C LEU A 373 28.49 4.00 15.54
N LYS A 374 29.36 4.98 15.26
CA LYS A 374 30.81 4.72 15.09
C LYS A 374 31.53 4.39 16.41
N ASN A 375 30.96 4.80 17.54
CA ASN A 375 31.49 4.54 18.87
C ASN A 375 30.37 4.01 19.76
N PRO A 376 29.93 2.74 19.60
CA PRO A 376 28.87 2.21 20.45
C PRO A 376 29.31 2.31 21.91
N THR A 377 28.55 3.05 22.71
CA THR A 377 28.82 3.37 24.13
C THR A 377 28.96 2.12 25.01
N ALA A 378 28.70 0.92 24.47
CA ALA A 378 28.62 -0.36 25.16
C ALA A 378 29.86 -1.26 24.99
N ILE A 379 31.06 -0.68 24.93
CA ILE A 379 32.28 -1.41 25.36
C ILE A 379 32.91 -0.60 26.48
N SER A 380 32.22 -0.51 27.64
CA SER A 380 32.97 -0.26 28.87
C SER A 380 33.87 -1.47 29.04
N LYS A 381 35.19 -1.24 29.01
CA LYS A 381 36.14 -2.25 29.46
C LYS A 381 35.75 -2.56 30.90
N VAL A 382 35.28 -3.78 31.15
CA VAL A 382 35.22 -4.34 32.50
C VAL A 382 36.65 -4.24 33.04
N GLN A 383 36.86 -3.37 34.01
CA GLN A 383 38.14 -3.19 34.71
C GLN A 383 38.25 -4.17 35.86
#